data_AF-A0A7K4GKF6-F1
#
_entry.id   AF-A0A7K4GKF6-F1
#
_cell.length_a   1.000
_cell.length_b   1.000
_cell.length_c   1.000
_cell.angle_alpha   90.00
_cell.angle_beta   90.00
_cell.angle_gamma   90.00
#
_symmetry.space_group_name_H-M   'P 1'
#
loop_
_entity.id
_entity.type
_entity.pdbx_description
1 polymer ?
#
loop_
_entity_poly.entity_id
_entity_poly.type
_entity_poly.pdbx_seq_one_letter_code
_entity_poly.pdbx_strand_id
1 'polypeptide(L)'
;MASEDAIPKASGNVVGCIPIIMLHEHFTNKHEKEDPTDDSHETNHDGKHHDHEYDSRPIYASVQQTDEILKNDIQHHFYDVITSTLHVHLEFEKCLEIIAVSGSFERVKKLKKALQRLKSVVSIQFFIIDKEF
;
A
#
# COMPACT_ATOMS: atom_id res chain seq x y z
N MET A 1 2.06 -21.34 -15.11
CA MET A 1 1.41 -21.72 -13.83
C MET A 1 2.56 -21.98 -12.87
N ALA A 2 3.02 -20.95 -12.16
CA ALA A 2 4.12 -21.08 -11.22
C ALA A 2 3.55 -21.68 -9.93
N SER A 3 4.13 -22.82 -9.57
CA SER A 3 3.77 -23.68 -8.46
C SER A 3 3.80 -22.93 -7.14
N GLU A 4 2.97 -23.37 -6.20
CA GLU A 4 3.10 -23.03 -4.78
C GLU A 4 4.47 -23.53 -4.32
N ASP A 5 5.50 -22.70 -4.48
CA ASP A 5 6.86 -23.06 -4.12
C ASP A 5 6.90 -23.47 -2.66
N ALA A 6 7.43 -24.68 -2.45
CA ALA A 6 7.64 -25.29 -1.16
C ALA A 6 8.36 -24.31 -0.24
N ILE A 7 7.60 -23.63 0.61
CA ILE A 7 8.13 -22.76 1.65
C ILE A 7 9.03 -23.66 2.49
N PRO A 8 10.37 -23.47 2.48
CA PRO A 8 11.24 -24.19 3.39
C PRO A 8 10.70 -23.96 4.79
N LYS A 9 10.76 -24.96 5.65
CA LYS A 9 10.44 -24.82 7.07
C LYS A 9 11.49 -23.90 7.70
N ALA A 10 11.44 -22.62 7.38
CA ALA A 10 12.32 -21.57 7.85
C ALA A 10 12.05 -21.41 9.35
N SER A 11 12.80 -22.13 10.17
CA SER A 11 12.72 -22.07 11.63
C SER A 11 13.48 -20.86 12.20
N GLY A 12 14.11 -20.05 11.33
CA GLY A 12 15.02 -18.98 11.70
C GLY A 12 14.59 -17.59 11.26
N ASN A 13 15.57 -16.69 11.28
CA ASN A 13 15.44 -15.35 10.74
C ASN A 13 15.48 -15.40 9.21
N VAL A 14 14.64 -14.58 8.60
CA VAL A 14 14.48 -14.50 7.16
C VAL A 14 14.64 -13.07 6.67
N VAL A 15 14.86 -12.91 5.37
CA VAL A 15 14.84 -11.64 4.65
C VAL A 15 13.94 -11.80 3.43
N GLY A 16 13.26 -10.75 2.99
CA GLY A 16 12.48 -10.80 1.77
C GLY A 16 11.53 -9.63 1.61
N CYS A 17 10.41 -9.86 0.94
CA CYS A 17 9.37 -8.84 0.77
C CYS A 17 7.95 -9.41 0.67
N ILE A 18 6.98 -8.55 0.95
CA ILE A 18 5.54 -8.78 0.78
C ILE A 18 5.02 -7.77 -0.24
N PRO A 19 4.90 -8.14 -1.53
CA PRO A 19 4.25 -7.30 -2.53
C PRO A 19 2.72 -7.40 -2.41
N ILE A 20 2.04 -6.26 -2.42
CA ILE A 20 0.59 -6.15 -2.30
C ILE A 20 0.09 -5.22 -3.39
N ILE A 21 -0.90 -5.68 -4.15
CA ILE A 21 -1.69 -4.80 -5.01
C ILE A 21 -2.95 -4.44 -4.25
N MET A 22 -3.22 -3.14 -4.11
CA MET A 22 -4.35 -2.64 -3.35
C MET A 22 -5.07 -1.50 -4.08
N LEU A 23 -6.33 -1.31 -3.74
CA LEU A 23 -7.13 -0.17 -4.16
C LEU A 23 -7.04 0.95 -3.13
N HIS A 24 -6.97 2.20 -3.57
CA HIS A 24 -7.00 3.37 -2.69
C HIS A 24 -7.80 4.50 -3.34
N GLU A 25 -8.35 5.39 -2.52
CA GLU A 25 -9.12 6.55 -2.98
C GLU A 25 -8.42 7.84 -2.55
N HIS A 26 -8.30 8.77 -3.48
CA HIS A 26 -7.83 10.13 -3.18
C HIS A 26 -8.95 10.95 -2.54
N PHE A 27 -8.60 11.78 -1.55
CA PHE A 27 -9.51 12.80 -1.03
C PHE A 27 -9.74 13.86 -2.11
N THR A 28 -10.90 13.82 -2.76
CA THR A 28 -11.32 14.88 -3.69
C THR A 28 -12.16 15.90 -2.93
N ASN A 29 -11.72 17.15 -2.91
CA ASN A 29 -12.53 18.24 -2.37
C ASN A 29 -13.72 18.45 -3.29
N LYS A 30 -14.94 18.24 -2.79
CA LYS A 30 -16.18 18.49 -3.55
C LYS A 30 -16.37 19.95 -4.00
N HIS A 31 -15.47 20.87 -3.64
CA HIS A 31 -15.47 22.26 -4.11
C HIS A 31 -14.84 22.47 -5.49
N GLU A 32 -14.23 21.46 -6.12
CA GLU A 32 -13.65 21.61 -7.48
C GLU A 32 -14.66 21.38 -8.61
N LYS A 33 -15.94 21.06 -8.31
CA LYS A 33 -17.00 20.83 -9.32
C LYS A 33 -17.99 21.99 -9.49
N GLU A 34 -17.63 23.21 -9.07
CA GLU A 34 -18.48 24.40 -9.26
C GLU A 34 -17.85 25.51 -10.12
N ASP A 35 -16.79 25.23 -10.89
CA ASP A 35 -16.35 26.17 -11.95
C ASP A 35 -16.78 25.68 -13.34
N PRO A 36 -17.80 26.27 -13.99
CA PRO A 36 -18.36 25.77 -15.25
C PRO A 36 -17.52 26.09 -16.50
N THR A 37 -16.27 26.55 -16.37
CA THR A 37 -15.47 27.01 -17.50
C THR A 37 -14.20 26.20 -17.70
N ASP A 38 -14.30 25.00 -18.30
CA ASP A 38 -13.18 24.48 -19.08
C ASP A 38 -13.65 23.53 -20.20
N ASP A 39 -14.43 24.07 -21.12
CA ASP A 39 -14.39 23.62 -22.52
C ASP A 39 -13.19 24.33 -23.18
N SER A 40 -12.00 23.72 -23.24
CA SER A 40 -11.13 23.75 -24.43
C SER A 40 -9.75 23.08 -24.24
N HIS A 41 -9.47 22.15 -25.16
CA HIS A 41 -8.20 21.96 -25.88
C HIS A 41 -6.85 21.73 -25.15
N GLU A 42 -6.20 20.65 -25.59
CA GLU A 42 -4.77 20.31 -25.53
C GLU A 42 -3.84 21.45 -25.06
N THR A 43 -3.30 21.32 -23.84
CA THR A 43 -2.05 22.01 -23.48
C THR A 43 -1.15 21.07 -22.68
N ASN A 44 0.12 21.12 -23.05
CA ASN A 44 1.22 20.31 -22.52
C ASN A 44 1.29 20.37 -20.98
N HIS A 45 1.30 19.20 -20.34
CA HIS A 45 1.47 19.05 -18.90
C HIS A 45 2.92 19.34 -18.49
N ASP A 46 3.29 20.62 -18.44
CA ASP A 46 4.48 21.08 -17.73
C ASP A 46 4.04 21.93 -16.53
N GLY A 47 4.18 21.36 -15.32
CA GLY A 47 4.46 22.14 -14.12
C GLY A 47 3.35 22.97 -13.45
N LYS A 48 2.07 22.59 -13.49
CA LYS A 48 1.10 23.20 -12.53
C LYS A 48 1.24 22.56 -11.15
N HIS A 49 2.11 23.16 -10.33
CA HIS A 49 2.18 22.89 -8.90
C HIS A 49 0.95 23.55 -8.26
N HIS A 50 -0.08 22.74 -7.97
CA HIS A 50 -1.27 23.21 -7.27
C HIS A 50 -0.96 23.29 -5.78
N ASP A 51 -1.00 24.50 -5.22
CA ASP A 51 -0.89 24.74 -3.78
C ASP A 51 -2.25 24.39 -3.16
N HIS A 52 -2.35 23.21 -2.54
CA HIS A 52 -3.58 22.76 -1.88
C HIS A 52 -3.58 23.23 -0.43
N GLU A 53 -4.54 24.07 -0.05
CA GLU A 53 -4.80 24.41 1.35
C GLU A 53 -5.40 23.18 2.06
N TYR A 54 -4.60 22.52 2.91
CA TYR A 54 -5.01 21.28 3.60
C TYR A 54 -5.86 21.62 4.83
N ASP A 55 -7.16 21.82 4.64
CA ASP A 55 -8.11 22.07 5.73
C ASP A 55 -8.54 20.76 6.42
N SER A 56 -8.46 20.72 7.75
CA SER A 56 -8.82 19.55 8.55
C SER A 56 -10.33 19.54 8.82
N ARG A 57 -11.09 18.83 7.99
CA ARG A 57 -12.55 18.68 8.17
C ARG A 57 -12.94 17.25 8.52
N PRO A 58 -13.90 17.05 9.43
CA PRO A 58 -14.43 15.71 9.70
C PRO A 58 -15.17 15.21 8.46
N ILE A 59 -14.75 14.07 7.95
CA ILE A 59 -15.38 13.38 6.82
C ILE A 59 -15.51 11.89 7.15
N TYR A 60 -16.55 11.25 6.61
CA TYR A 60 -16.68 9.81 6.70
C TYR A 60 -15.64 9.14 5.80
N ALA A 61 -14.85 8.25 6.39
CA ALA A 61 -13.88 7.46 5.64
C ALA A 61 -14.58 6.37 4.82
N SER A 62 -14.19 6.21 3.55
CA SER A 62 -14.56 5.03 2.77
C SER A 62 -13.86 3.77 3.30
N VAL A 63 -14.22 2.60 2.77
CA VAL A 63 -13.58 1.33 3.13
C VAL A 63 -12.09 1.39 2.80
N GLN A 64 -11.74 1.93 1.64
CA GLN A 64 -10.36 2.06 1.17
C GLN A 64 -9.55 3.01 2.07
N GLN A 65 -10.14 4.14 2.48
CA GLN A 65 -9.51 5.07 3.41
C GLN A 65 -9.34 4.47 4.82
N THR A 66 -10.33 3.73 5.30
CA THR A 66 -10.26 3.02 6.58
C THR A 66 -9.17 1.95 6.54
N ASP A 67 -9.08 1.20 5.44
CA ASP A 67 -8.05 0.19 5.25
C ASP A 67 -6.65 0.80 5.12
N GLU A 68 -6.50 1.99 4.54
CA GLU A 68 -5.21 2.68 4.49
C GLU A 68 -4.73 3.06 5.90
N ILE A 69 -5.63 3.57 6.75
CA ILE A 69 -5.34 3.87 8.16
C ILE A 69 -4.97 2.59 8.92
N LEU A 70 -5.76 1.52 8.74
CA LEU A 70 -5.52 0.23 9.40
C LEU A 70 -4.24 -0.43 8.90
N LYS A 71 -3.90 -0.31 7.61
CA LYS A 71 -2.65 -0.80 7.04
C LYS A 71 -1.46 -0.13 7.71
N ASN A 72 -1.49 1.20 7.86
CA ASN A 72 -0.44 1.94 8.54
C ASN A 72 -0.29 1.48 10.00
N ASP A 73 -1.41 1.28 10.71
CA ASP A 73 -1.40 0.75 12.07
C ASP A 73 -0.80 -0.66 12.14
N ILE A 74 -1.18 -1.56 11.22
CA ILE A 74 -0.58 -2.90 11.09
C ILE A 74 0.92 -2.79 10.85
N GLN A 75 1.38 -1.94 9.92
CA GLN A 75 2.81 -1.80 9.65
C GLN A 75 3.57 -1.27 10.86
N HIS A 76 3.03 -0.26 11.55
CA HIS A 76 3.58 0.25 12.80
C HIS A 76 3.69 -0.83 13.88
N HIS A 77 2.68 -1.69 14.01
CA HIS A 77 2.72 -2.81 14.96
C HIS A 77 3.81 -3.83 14.64
N PHE A 78 4.32 -3.88 13.40
CA PHE A 78 5.35 -4.81 12.93
C PHE A 78 6.65 -4.09 12.53
N TYR A 79 6.91 -2.90 13.09
CA TYR A 79 8.12 -2.12 12.83
C TYR A 79 9.42 -2.91 13.10
N ASP A 80 9.37 -3.90 13.98
CA ASP A 80 10.49 -4.76 14.34
C ASP A 80 10.98 -5.64 13.19
N VAL A 81 10.13 -5.91 12.19
CA VAL A 81 10.46 -6.76 11.03
C VAL A 81 10.34 -6.06 9.69
N ILE A 82 9.78 -4.85 9.61
CA ILE A 82 9.69 -4.07 8.38
C ILE A 82 10.92 -3.18 8.27
N THR A 83 11.69 -3.33 7.19
CA THR A 83 12.88 -2.50 6.95
C THR A 83 12.55 -1.26 6.12
N SER A 84 11.62 -1.37 5.19
CA SER A 84 11.17 -0.27 4.34
C SER A 84 9.89 -0.65 3.60
N THR A 85 9.12 0.34 3.20
CA THR A 85 8.00 0.18 2.27
C THR A 85 8.20 1.04 1.03
N LEU A 86 7.87 0.49 -0.13
CA LEU A 86 7.85 1.21 -1.40
C LEU A 86 6.41 1.18 -1.93
N HIS A 87 5.85 2.35 -2.23
CA HIS A 87 4.51 2.49 -2.79
C HIS A 87 4.61 3.05 -4.21
N VAL A 88 3.96 2.39 -5.17
CA VAL A 88 3.94 2.76 -6.59
C VAL A 88 2.50 2.83 -7.05
N HIS A 89 2.05 3.98 -7.56
CA HIS A 89 0.75 4.08 -8.22
C HIS A 89 0.82 3.37 -9.58
N LEU A 90 -0.01 2.35 -9.77
CA LEU A 90 -0.17 1.64 -11.05
C LEU A 90 -1.19 2.37 -11.91
N GLU A 91 -2.27 2.84 -11.27
CA GLU A 91 -3.37 3.62 -11.83
C GLU A 91 -3.87 4.60 -10.75
N PHE A 92 -4.84 5.45 -11.07
CA PHE A 92 -5.37 6.45 -10.14
C PHE A 92 -5.85 5.82 -8.81
N GLU A 93 -6.61 4.73 -8.88
CA GLU A 93 -7.20 4.07 -7.69
C GLU A 93 -6.46 2.80 -7.27
N LYS A 94 -5.28 2.50 -7.85
CA LYS A 94 -4.60 1.21 -7.67
C LYS A 94 -3.11 1.39 -7.49
N CYS A 95 -2.57 0.75 -6.48
CA CYS A 95 -1.15 0.79 -6.18
C CYS A 95 -0.54 -0.58 -5.92
N LEU A 96 0.76 -0.66 -6.15
CA LEU A 96 1.63 -1.73 -5.72
C LEU A 96 2.44 -1.23 -4.53
N GLU A 97 2.32 -1.92 -3.41
CA GLU A 97 3.17 -1.70 -2.24
C GLU A 97 4.09 -2.90 -2.04
N ILE A 98 5.39 -2.65 -1.91
CA ILE A 98 6.41 -3.66 -1.61
C ILE A 98 6.95 -3.40 -0.22
N ILE A 99 6.64 -4.29 0.71
CA ILE A 99 7.09 -4.20 2.11
C ILE A 99 8.32 -5.10 2.26
N ALA A 100 9.50 -4.50 2.38
CA ALA A 100 10.73 -5.24 2.66
C ALA A 100 10.78 -5.64 4.14
N VAL A 101 11.19 -6.88 4.40
CA VAL A 101 11.13 -7.48 5.72
C VAL A 101 12.42 -8.21 6.09
N SER A 102 12.81 -8.13 7.37
CA SER A 102 13.85 -8.95 7.97
C SER A 102 13.50 -9.28 9.42
N GLY A 103 13.44 -10.56 9.77
CA GLY A 103 13.09 -10.98 11.13
C GLY A 103 12.67 -12.43 11.20
N SER A 104 12.04 -12.85 12.30
CA SER A 104 11.58 -14.24 12.43
C SER A 104 10.48 -14.57 11.41
N PHE A 105 10.56 -15.74 10.78
CA PHE A 105 9.58 -16.18 9.78
C PHE A 105 8.13 -16.11 10.30
N GLU A 106 7.88 -16.53 11.54
CA GLU A 106 6.54 -16.50 12.13
C GLU A 106 6.00 -15.07 12.30
N ARG A 107 6.87 -14.11 12.63
CA ARG A 107 6.48 -12.70 12.75
C ARG A 107 6.15 -12.10 11.39
N VAL A 108 6.97 -12.34 10.38
CA VAL A 108 6.73 -11.90 9.00
C VAL A 108 5.46 -12.56 8.42
N LYS A 109 5.22 -13.84 8.70
CA LYS A 109 4.01 -14.55 8.29
C LYS A 109 2.75 -13.97 8.93
N LYS A 110 2.83 -13.53 10.20
CA LYS A 110 1.74 -12.81 10.87
C LYS A 110 1.47 -11.45 10.21
N LEU A 111 2.51 -10.72 9.80
CA LEU A 111 2.37 -9.46 9.07
C LEU A 111 1.59 -9.68 7.77
N LYS A 112 2.03 -10.64 6.94
CA LYS A 112 1.32 -11.01 5.70
C LYS A 112 -0.15 -11.31 5.95
N LYS A 113 -0.45 -12.12 6.97
CA LYS A 113 -1.83 -12.49 7.33
C LYS A 113 -2.66 -11.30 7.80
N ALA A 114 -2.08 -10.35 8.53
CA ALA A 114 -2.78 -9.15 8.96
C ALA A 114 -3.13 -8.26 7.76
N LEU A 115 -2.17 -8.02 6.87
CA LEU A 115 -2.35 -7.23 5.65
C LEU A 115 -3.38 -7.87 4.70
N GLN A 116 -3.38 -9.20 4.56
CA GLN A 116 -4.34 -9.93 3.72
C GLN A 116 -5.81 -9.77 4.14
N ARG A 117 -6.09 -9.31 5.36
CA ARG A 117 -7.47 -9.13 5.87
C ARG A 117 -8.10 -7.81 5.46
N LEU A 118 -7.31 -6.86 4.99
CA LEU A 118 -7.79 -5.58 4.46
C LEU A 118 -8.66 -5.83 3.22
N LYS A 119 -9.77 -5.12 3.12
CA LYS A 119 -10.73 -5.25 2.02
C LYS A 119 -10.22 -4.64 0.72
N SER A 120 -9.34 -3.65 0.80
CA SER A 120 -8.70 -3.00 -0.33
C SER A 120 -7.63 -3.85 -1.03
N VAL A 121 -7.18 -4.96 -0.43
CA VAL A 121 -6.14 -5.82 -1.00
C VAL A 121 -6.71 -6.70 -2.11
N VAL A 122 -6.20 -6.50 -3.33
CA VAL A 122 -6.57 -7.26 -4.53
C VAL A 122 -5.70 -8.51 -4.67
N SER A 123 -4.40 -8.40 -4.38
CA SER A 123 -3.45 -9.50 -4.48
C SER A 123 -2.32 -9.32 -3.47
N ILE A 124 -1.80 -10.42 -2.94
CA ILE A 124 -0.67 -10.43 -2.02
C ILE A 124 0.25 -11.60 -2.35
N GLN A 125 1.53 -11.30 -2.54
CA GLN A 125 2.59 -12.28 -2.77
C GLN A 125 3.54 -12.33 -1.57
N PHE A 126 4.38 -13.35 -1.53
CA PHE A 126 5.29 -13.55 -0.41
C PHE A 126 6.60 -14.18 -0.87
N PHE A 127 7.69 -13.41 -0.80
CA PHE A 127 9.02 -13.84 -1.23
C PHE A 127 9.96 -13.77 -0.04
N ILE A 128 10.48 -14.92 0.38
CA ILE A 128 11.27 -15.06 1.60
C ILE A 128 12.46 -15.98 1.35
N ILE A 129 13.61 -15.59 1.88
CA ILE A 129 14.84 -16.38 1.92
C ILE A 129 15.34 -16.47 3.36
N ASP A 130 15.97 -17.59 3.72
CA ASP A 130 16.65 -17.72 5.01
C ASP A 130 17.81 -16.72 5.11
N LYS A 131 18.00 -16.12 6.29
CA LYS A 131 19.08 -15.14 6.52
C LYS A 131 20.43 -15.79 6.79
N GLU A 132 20.43 -17.04 7.22
CA GLU A 132 21.60 -17.84 7.54
C GLU A 132 22.09 -18.54 6.27
N PHE A 133 23.13 -17.98 5.64
CA PHE A 133 23.91 -18.61 4.57
C PHE A 133 25.34 -18.81 5.04
#